data_AF-A0A0J6WKY2-F1
#
_entry.id   AF-A0A0J6WKY2-F1
#
_cell.length_a   1.000
_cell.length_b   1.000
_cell.length_c   1.000
_cell.angle_alpha   90.00
_cell.angle_beta   90.00
_cell.angle_gamma   90.00
#
_symmetry.space_group_name_H-M   'P 1'
#
loop_
_entity.id
_entity.type
_entity.pdbx_description
1 polymer ?
#
loop_
_entity_poly.entity_id
_entity_poly.type
_entity_poly.pdbx_seq_one_letter_code
_entity_poly.pdbx_strand_id
1 'polypeptide(L)'
;MTRRIERAMALLRRGDLTVTEVCFAVGCSSLGTFSTRFTELVGMPPSVYRDRAAHAVAGLPSCVEKKVTRPIRNREAPATGLHLA
;
A
#
# COMPACT_ATOMS: atom_id res chain seq x y z
N MET A 1 12.22 -8.19 2.76
CA MET A 1 11.90 -7.05 1.85
C MET A 1 10.45 -7.06 1.38
N THR A 2 9.80 -8.23 1.25
CA THR A 2 8.40 -8.38 0.78
C THR A 2 7.39 -7.50 1.52
N ARG A 3 7.41 -7.49 2.87
CA ARG A 3 6.55 -6.59 3.68
C ARG A 3 6.72 -5.09 3.37
N ARG A 4 7.92 -4.65 2.95
CA ARG A 4 8.15 -3.25 2.53
C ARG A 4 7.51 -2.96 1.18
N ILE A 5 7.55 -3.92 0.26
CA ILE A 5 6.91 -3.80 -1.07
C ILE A 5 5.38 -3.82 -0.94
N GLU A 6 4.82 -4.64 -0.06
CA GLU A 6 3.38 -4.62 0.27
C GLU A 6 2.94 -3.25 0.78
N ARG A 7 3.72 -2.66 1.70
CA ARG A 7 3.47 -1.31 2.21
C ARG A 7 3.62 -0.25 1.10
N ALA A 8 4.63 -0.37 0.23
CA ALA A 8 4.80 0.52 -0.91
C ALA A 8 3.60 0.46 -1.87
N MET A 9 3.10 -0.73 -2.19
CA MET A 9 1.91 -0.89 -3.02
C MET A 9 0.69 -0.19 -2.42
N ALA A 10 0.49 -0.29 -1.11
CA ALA A 10 -0.61 0.40 -0.43
C ALA A 10 -0.49 1.93 -0.54
N LEU A 11 0.72 2.48 -0.39
CA LEU A 11 0.97 3.92 -0.52
C LEU A 11 0.80 4.41 -1.97
N LEU A 12 1.28 3.65 -2.96
CA LEU A 12 1.14 3.99 -4.38
C LEU A 12 -0.32 3.95 -4.83
N ARG A 13 -1.12 3.01 -4.31
CA ARG A 13 -2.57 2.94 -4.59
C ARG A 13 -3.34 4.12 -4.00
N ARG A 14 -2.89 4.64 -2.85
CA ARG A 14 -3.51 5.81 -2.21
C ARG A 14 -3.31 7.09 -3.05
N GLY A 15 -2.24 7.16 -3.86
CA GLY A 15 -2.00 8.28 -4.76
C GLY A 15 -1.46 9.57 -4.11
N ASP A 16 -1.39 9.63 -2.78
CA ASP A 16 -0.98 10.83 -2.04
C ASP A 16 0.54 11.06 -2.00
N LEU A 17 1.34 10.09 -2.46
CA LEU A 17 2.80 10.16 -2.45
C LEU A 17 3.38 9.85 -3.83
N THR A 18 4.44 10.55 -4.19
CA THR A 18 5.28 10.23 -5.34
C THR A 18 6.05 8.93 -5.12
N VAL A 19 6.49 8.30 -6.21
CA VAL A 19 7.32 7.08 -6.16
C VAL A 19 8.57 7.27 -5.29
N THR A 20 9.17 8.46 -5.34
CA THR A 20 10.34 8.82 -4.54
C THR A 20 10.04 8.92 -3.06
N GLU A 21 8.94 9.57 -2.68
CA GLU A 21 8.52 9.64 -1.27
C GLU A 21 8.17 8.25 -0.73
N VAL A 22 7.50 7.41 -1.52
CA VAL A 22 7.20 6.03 -1.13
C VAL A 22 8.48 5.22 -0.89
N CYS A 23 9.49 5.34 -1.76
CA CYS A 23 10.77 4.66 -1.61
C CYS A 23 11.41 4.95 -0.24
N PHE A 24 11.49 6.22 0.15
CA PHE A 24 12.06 6.59 1.44
C PHE A 24 11.14 6.25 2.62
N ALA A 25 9.81 6.37 2.45
CA ALA A 25 8.83 6.03 3.49
C ALA A 25 8.83 4.54 3.89
N VAL A 26 9.20 3.63 2.98
CA VAL A 26 9.34 2.19 3.27
C VAL A 26 10.75 1.78 3.73
N GLY A 27 11.68 2.73 3.78
CA GLY A 27 13.06 2.52 4.26
C GLY A 27 13.98 1.86 3.22
N CYS A 28 13.79 2.13 1.93
CA CYS A 28 14.75 1.76 0.90
C CYS A 28 15.89 2.79 0.83
N SER A 29 17.13 2.29 0.75
CA SER A 29 18.34 3.13 0.73
C SER A 29 18.55 3.90 -0.57
N SER A 30 17.90 3.46 -1.66
CA SER A 30 17.95 4.16 -2.95
C SER A 30 16.73 3.84 -3.82
N LEU A 31 16.42 4.77 -4.73
CA LEU A 31 15.39 4.61 -5.76
C LEU A 31 15.65 3.40 -6.67
N GLY A 32 16.91 3.17 -7.07
CA GLY A 32 17.29 2.05 -7.92
C GLY A 32 17.00 0.71 -7.26
N THR A 33 17.45 0.53 -6.01
CA THR A 33 17.17 -0.69 -5.23
C THR A 33 15.68 -0.92 -5.05
N PHE A 34 14.91 0.14 -4.75
CA PHE A 34 13.47 0.06 -4.64
C PHE A 34 12.82 -0.35 -5.97
N SER A 35 13.13 0.34 -7.06
CA SER A 35 12.51 0.10 -8.37
C SER A 35 12.76 -1.31 -8.88
N THR A 36 13.98 -1.83 -8.76
CA THR A 36 14.32 -3.20 -9.15
C THR A 36 13.54 -4.21 -8.32
N ARG A 37 13.61 -4.13 -6.98
CA ARG A 37 12.91 -5.09 -6.11
C ARG A 37 11.39 -5.02 -6.24
N PHE A 38 10.84 -3.82 -6.44
CA PHE A 38 9.42 -3.65 -6.69
C PHE A 38 9.02 -4.34 -7.99
N THR A 39 9.77 -4.10 -9.08
CA THR A 39 9.48 -4.70 -10.39
C THR A 39 9.62 -6.22 -10.36
N GLU A 40 10.65 -6.77 -9.70
CA GLU A 40 10.83 -8.21 -9.53
C GLU A 40 9.64 -8.88 -8.82
N LEU A 41 9.07 -8.22 -7.80
CA LEU A 41 8.02 -8.80 -6.97
C LEU A 41 6.60 -8.51 -7.47
N VAL A 42 6.38 -7.37 -8.13
CA VAL A 42 5.06 -6.91 -8.58
C VAL A 42 4.87 -7.13 -10.09
N GLY A 43 5.95 -7.35 -10.83
CA GLY A 43 5.95 -7.58 -12.28
C GLY A 43 5.84 -6.31 -13.12
N MET A 44 5.82 -5.12 -12.52
CA MET A 44 5.83 -3.84 -13.23
C MET A 44 6.51 -2.72 -12.44
N PRO A 45 7.01 -1.66 -13.11
CA PRO A 45 7.64 -0.53 -12.45
C PRO A 45 6.68 0.24 -11.52
N PRO A 46 7.19 0.85 -10.42
CA PRO A 46 6.35 1.53 -9.44
C PRO A 46 5.61 2.77 -10.00
N SER A 47 6.16 3.46 -10.99
CA SER A 47 5.48 4.56 -11.69
C SER A 47 4.25 4.08 -12.45
N VAL A 48 4.42 3.04 -13.27
CA VAL A 48 3.31 2.40 -14.01
C VAL A 48 2.27 1.84 -13.06
N TYR A 49 2.70 1.23 -11.95
CA TYR A 49 1.79 0.71 -10.93
C TYR A 49 0.91 1.82 -10.32
N ARG A 50 1.52 2.97 -9.97
CA ARG A 50 0.80 4.13 -9.43
C ARG A 50 -0.18 4.70 -10.44
N ASP A 51 0.25 4.90 -11.68
CA ASP A 51 -0.60 5.48 -12.71
C ASP A 51 -1.81 4.55 -13.00
N ARG A 52 -1.58 3.23 -13.09
CA ARG A 52 -2.67 2.24 -13.19
C ARG A 52 -3.60 2.27 -11.97
N ALA A 53 -3.07 2.43 -10.76
CA ALA A 53 -3.89 2.53 -9.57
C ALA A 53 -4.75 3.80 -9.57
N ALA A 54 -4.20 4.94 -10.00
CA ALA A 54 -4.94 6.18 -10.18
C ALA A 54 -6.05 6.03 -11.23
N HIS A 55 -5.79 5.35 -12.34
CA HIS A 55 -6.79 5.09 -13.37
C HIS A 55 -7.85 4.06 -12.96
N ALA A 56 -7.49 3.04 -12.18
CA ALA A 56 -8.45 2.08 -11.61
C ALA A 56 -9.41 2.75 -10.63
N VAL A 57 -8.93 3.78 -9.91
CA VAL A 57 -9.74 4.64 -9.05
C VAL A 57 -10.56 5.65 -9.86
N ALA A 58 -10.04 6.17 -10.97
CA ALA A 58 -10.73 7.17 -11.80
C ALA A 58 -12.05 6.69 -12.45
N GLY A 59 -12.32 5.38 -12.46
CA GLY A 59 -13.63 4.82 -12.84
C GLY A 59 -14.68 4.86 -11.73
N LEU A 60 -14.34 5.30 -10.52
CA LEU A 60 -15.22 5.36 -9.35
C LEU A 60 -15.20 6.78 -8.76
N PRO A 61 -16.34 7.48 -8.66
CA PRO A 61 -16.37 8.80 -8.02
C PRO A 61 -15.91 8.68 -6.55
N SER A 62 -15.11 9.65 -6.10
CA SER A 62 -14.40 9.75 -4.81
C SER A 62 -15.25 9.48 -3.55
N CYS A 63 -16.58 9.51 -3.65
CA CYS A 63 -17.50 9.11 -2.59
C CYS A 63 -17.50 7.59 -2.30
N VAL A 64 -17.13 6.75 -3.28
CA VAL A 64 -17.16 5.27 -3.19
C VAL A 64 -15.80 4.69 -2.77
N GLU A 65 -14.71 5.42 -3.02
CA GLU A 65 -13.34 5.02 -2.64
C GLU A 65 -13.20 4.76 -1.14
N LYS A 66 -13.82 5.64 -0.32
CA LYS A 66 -13.84 5.49 1.13
C LYS A 66 -14.66 4.29 1.61
N LYS A 67 -15.39 3.57 0.76
CA LYS A 67 -16.11 2.34 1.13
C LYS A 67 -15.35 1.06 0.74
N VAL A 68 -14.61 1.07 -0.37
CA VAL A 68 -13.92 -0.12 -0.92
C VAL A 68 -12.52 -0.32 -0.34
N THR A 69 -11.79 0.77 -0.04
CA THR A 69 -10.44 0.68 0.53
C THR A 69 -10.43 0.71 2.06
N ARG A 70 -11.61 0.79 2.71
CA ARG A 70 -11.69 0.64 4.17
C ARG A 70 -11.05 -0.70 4.53
N PRO A 71 -10.08 -0.71 5.47
CA PRO A 71 -9.60 -1.95 6.03
C PRO A 71 -10.81 -2.74 6.51
N ILE A 72 -11.05 -3.91 5.92
CA ILE A 72 -12.01 -4.86 6.47
C ILE A 72 -11.45 -5.20 7.84
N ARG A 73 -12.06 -4.67 8.90
CA ARG A 73 -11.83 -5.16 10.26
C ARG A 73 -12.33 -6.60 10.24
N ASN A 74 -11.43 -7.54 9.98
CA ASN A 74 -11.66 -8.94 10.25
C ASN A 74 -11.98 -9.00 11.75
N ARG A 75 -13.26 -9.20 12.06
CA ARG A 75 -13.79 -9.22 13.42
C ARG A 75 -13.46 -10.58 14.02
N GLU A 76 -12.18 -10.96 14.01
CA GLU A 76 -11.66 -12.10 14.76
C GLU A 76 -11.62 -11.70 16.26
N ALA A 77 -12.83 -11.75 16.83
CA ALA A 77 -13.22 -11.96 18.23
C ALA A 77 -12.79 -10.98 19.37
N PRO A 78 -13.74 -10.54 20.22
CA PRO A 78 -13.51 -10.02 21.59
C PRO A 78 -13.35 -11.21 22.58
N ALA A 79 -12.92 -11.13 23.84
CA ALA A 79 -12.77 -10.05 24.81
C ALA A 79 -11.64 -10.39 25.82
N THR A 80 -11.06 -9.36 26.42
CA THR A 80 -10.31 -9.42 27.69
C THR A 80 -11.13 -10.08 28.80
N GLY A 81 -10.51 -10.99 29.56
CA GLY A 81 -11.05 -11.57 30.79
C GLY A 81 -9.94 -11.94 31.79
N LEU A 82 -9.57 -10.97 32.62
CA LEU A 82 -9.09 -11.03 34.01
C LEU A 82 -8.59 -12.38 34.57
N HIS A 83 -7.35 -12.41 35.06
CA HIS A 83 -7.10 -12.84 36.44
C HIS A 83 -5.84 -12.19 37.02
N LEU A 84 -6.02 -11.58 38.18
CA LEU A 84 -5.02 -11.02 39.07
C LEU A 84 -5.00 -11.94 40.31
N ALA A 85 -3.89 -12.63 40.54
CA ALA A 85 -3.45 -13.18 41.82
C ALA A 85 -2.02 -13.73 41.63
#